data_AF-A0A817WGP4-F1
#
_entry.id   AF-A0A817WGP4-F1
#
_cell.length_a   1.000
_cell.length_b   1.000
_cell.length_c   1.000
_cell.angle_alpha   90.00
_cell.angle_beta   90.00
_cell.angle_gamma   90.00
#
_symmetry.space_group_name_H-M   'P 1'
#
loop_
_entity.id
_entity.type
_entity.pdbx_description
1 polymer ?
#
loop_
_entity_poly.entity_id
_entity_poly.type
_entity_poly.pdbx_seq_one_letter_code
_entity_poly.pdbx_strand_id
1 'polypeptide(L)'
;MANLTEMLTNSQVGYSHESDAASSVDALSITYCDDTATTKSPVQPESAQTSKLLWIRFILLFAYFDCFLGMIFYRFLSVGNHSHIKLSFSNVKDPQTVNQIFSNPPRGYTPLVSALQSIFQLPATRRGYDKKVLVFIATDGAPTDDYGNINVQDLEHVMNVVRQIETTHVMFLICTDDSTCVDYLNEWKNTMANVDVTDDYRTERDKAQRKYGLNAPFSIGDYIVKALVGAIDPNLKAI
;
A
#
# COMPACT_ATOMS: atom_id res chain seq x y z
N MET A 1 -14.06 -18.93 15.27
CA MET A 1 -13.72 -17.89 14.29
C MET A 1 -14.53 -16.66 14.63
N ALA A 2 -13.92 -15.62 15.20
CA ALA A 2 -14.63 -14.39 15.54
C ALA A 2 -14.94 -13.59 14.26
N ASN A 3 -16.14 -13.03 14.18
CA ASN A 3 -16.57 -12.19 13.07
C ASN A 3 -15.80 -10.86 13.16
N LEU A 4 -15.10 -10.46 12.10
CA LEU A 4 -14.28 -9.22 12.07
C LEU A 4 -15.11 -7.97 12.46
N THR A 5 -16.43 -8.02 12.20
CA THR A 5 -17.43 -7.02 12.59
C THR A 5 -17.55 -6.85 14.11
N GLU A 6 -17.31 -7.93 14.86
CA GLU A 6 -17.40 -8.01 16.32
C GLU A 6 -16.10 -7.54 17.01
N MET A 7 -14.97 -7.61 16.31
CA MET A 7 -13.69 -7.08 16.79
C MET A 7 -13.62 -5.55 16.73
N LEU A 8 -14.29 -4.93 15.75
CA LEU A 8 -14.32 -3.47 15.59
C LEU A 8 -15.30 -2.77 16.55
N THR A 9 -16.27 -3.49 17.11
CA THR A 9 -17.25 -2.93 18.06
C THR A 9 -16.76 -2.93 19.51
N ASN A 10 -15.76 -3.75 19.85
CA ASN A 10 -15.32 -3.95 21.24
C ASN A 10 -14.07 -3.15 21.65
N SER A 11 -13.49 -2.30 20.78
CA SER A 11 -12.27 -1.54 21.10
C SER A 11 -12.53 -0.07 21.53
N GLN A 12 -13.64 0.21 22.22
CA GLN A 12 -13.80 1.51 22.89
C GLN A 12 -12.95 1.55 24.17
N VAL A 13 -11.66 1.79 24.02
CA VAL A 13 -10.77 2.20 25.11
C VAL A 13 -10.76 3.72 25.15
N GLY A 14 -11.22 4.28 26.27
CA GLY A 14 -11.31 5.72 26.48
C GLY A 14 -9.95 6.40 26.46
N TYR A 15 -9.70 7.22 25.44
CA TYR A 15 -8.63 8.20 25.43
C TYR A 15 -9.19 9.56 25.87
N SER A 16 -8.67 10.07 26.98
CA SER A 16 -8.97 11.39 27.50
C SER A 16 -8.39 12.48 26.59
N HIS A 17 -9.20 13.51 26.37
CA HIS A 17 -8.94 14.73 25.62
C HIS A 17 -7.56 15.35 25.89
N GLU A 18 -6.73 15.39 24.86
CA GLU A 18 -5.75 16.45 24.63
C GLU A 18 -5.93 16.91 23.17
N SER A 19 -6.94 17.76 22.99
CA SER A 19 -7.23 18.46 21.75
C SER A 19 -6.33 19.69 21.68
N ASP A 20 -5.37 19.73 20.73
CA ASP A 20 -4.93 20.94 20.02
C ASP A 20 -3.76 20.70 19.01
N ALA A 21 -3.80 19.63 18.21
CA ALA A 21 -2.84 19.46 17.10
C ALA A 21 -3.36 18.78 15.82
N ALA A 22 -4.59 18.22 15.81
CA ALA A 22 -5.13 17.51 14.65
C ALA A 22 -5.95 18.43 13.70
N SER A 23 -5.59 19.71 13.59
CA SER A 23 -6.23 20.59 12.60
C SER A 23 -5.61 20.35 11.22
N SER A 24 -6.43 19.89 10.27
CA SER A 24 -6.19 20.02 8.83
C SER A 24 -4.99 19.25 8.28
N VAL A 25 -5.00 17.91 8.37
CA VAL A 25 -4.25 17.12 7.39
C VAL A 25 -5.09 17.05 6.13
N ASP A 26 -4.95 18.07 5.29
CA ASP A 26 -5.51 18.12 3.95
C ASP A 26 -4.64 17.23 3.04
N ALA A 27 -4.50 15.94 3.38
CA ALA A 27 -3.70 14.98 2.63
C ALA A 27 -4.55 14.29 1.57
N LEU A 28 -4.00 14.20 0.37
CA LEU A 28 -4.54 13.36 -0.68
C LEU A 28 -3.87 12.00 -0.60
N SER A 29 -4.65 10.92 -0.56
CA SER A 29 -4.09 9.59 -0.81
C SER A 29 -4.41 9.09 -2.21
N ILE A 30 -3.47 8.34 -2.78
CA ILE A 30 -3.59 7.65 -4.06
C ILE A 30 -3.14 6.22 -3.86
N THR A 31 -4.02 5.26 -4.11
CA THR A 31 -3.69 3.83 -3.99
C THR A 31 -3.56 3.21 -5.37
N TYR A 32 -2.40 2.61 -5.62
CA TYR A 32 -2.11 1.68 -6.71
C TYR A 32 -2.15 0.24 -6.17
N CYS A 33 -2.88 -0.63 -6.87
CA CYS A 33 -2.88 -2.06 -6.57
C CYS A 33 -2.47 -2.82 -7.82
N ASP A 34 -1.44 -3.64 -7.71
CA ASP A 34 -1.05 -4.57 -8.75
C ASP A 34 -2.04 -5.75 -8.81
N ASP A 35 -2.57 -6.02 -10.01
CA ASP A 35 -3.56 -7.09 -10.26
C ASP A 35 -3.11 -7.93 -11.48
N THR A 36 -1.90 -8.46 -11.38
CA THR A 36 -1.16 -9.08 -12.47
C THR A 36 -1.24 -10.59 -12.47
N ALA A 37 -0.92 -11.23 -13.58
CA ALA A 37 -1.05 -12.68 -13.69
C ALA A 37 -0.17 -13.47 -12.70
N THR A 38 0.90 -12.87 -12.18
CA THR A 38 1.76 -13.43 -11.11
C THR A 38 0.98 -13.71 -9.82
N THR A 39 -0.08 -12.96 -9.58
CA THR A 39 -1.02 -13.23 -8.48
C THR A 39 -1.75 -14.58 -8.62
N LYS A 40 -1.71 -15.26 -9.77
CA LYS A 40 -2.34 -16.57 -10.01
C LYS A 40 -1.54 -17.78 -9.56
N SER A 41 -0.25 -17.65 -9.25
CA SER A 41 0.55 -18.78 -8.82
C SER A 41 -0.09 -19.41 -7.57
N PRO A 42 -0.38 -20.74 -7.58
CA PRO A 42 -0.97 -21.42 -6.45
C PRO A 42 0.05 -21.39 -5.31
N VAL A 43 -0.17 -20.48 -4.36
CA VAL A 43 0.60 -20.47 -3.13
C VAL A 43 0.19 -21.71 -2.33
N GLN A 44 1.17 -22.42 -1.77
CA GLN A 44 0.93 -23.72 -1.16
C GLN A 44 -0.23 -23.69 -0.15
N PRO A 45 -1.08 -24.74 -0.15
CA PRO A 45 -2.44 -24.67 0.39
C PRO A 45 -2.55 -24.47 1.92
N GLU A 46 -1.50 -24.71 2.70
CA GLU A 46 -1.61 -24.71 4.17
C GLU A 46 -1.36 -23.36 4.86
N SER A 47 -0.70 -22.39 4.21
CA SER A 47 -0.31 -21.13 4.90
C SER A 47 -0.65 -19.84 4.15
N ALA A 48 -0.88 -19.88 2.83
CA ALA A 48 -0.84 -18.68 2.01
C ALA A 48 -2.11 -18.35 1.21
N GLN A 49 -3.03 -19.31 1.07
CA GLN A 49 -4.38 -19.05 0.51
C GLN A 49 -5.19 -18.11 1.42
N THR A 50 -4.89 -18.12 2.72
CA THR A 50 -5.42 -17.16 3.70
C THR A 50 -4.81 -15.77 3.54
N SER A 51 -3.55 -15.66 3.12
CA SER A 51 -2.84 -14.39 3.00
C SER A 51 -3.38 -13.50 1.87
N LYS A 52 -3.59 -14.04 0.66
CA LYS A 52 -4.13 -13.25 -0.49
C LYS A 52 -5.57 -12.76 -0.27
N LEU A 53 -6.43 -13.60 0.29
CA LEU A 53 -7.81 -13.23 0.67
C LEU A 53 -7.85 -12.26 1.87
N LEU A 54 -6.94 -12.41 2.85
CA LEU A 54 -6.73 -11.38 3.88
C LEU A 54 -6.30 -10.06 3.24
N TRP A 55 -5.48 -10.12 2.18
CA TRP A 55 -4.91 -8.97 1.51
C TRP A 55 -5.93 -8.17 0.71
N ILE A 56 -6.79 -8.82 -0.07
CA ILE A 56 -7.94 -8.14 -0.69
C ILE A 56 -8.82 -7.54 0.40
N ARG A 57 -9.06 -8.27 1.49
CA ARG A 57 -9.79 -7.73 2.66
C ARG A 57 -9.06 -6.56 3.33
N PHE A 58 -7.73 -6.50 3.25
CA PHE A 58 -6.91 -5.43 3.79
C PHE A 58 -6.93 -4.19 2.87
N ILE A 59 -6.80 -4.36 1.55
CA ILE A 59 -7.05 -3.30 0.57
C ILE A 59 -8.46 -2.75 0.74
N LEU A 60 -9.44 -3.63 0.94
CA LEU A 60 -10.82 -3.22 1.23
C LEU A 60 -10.89 -2.48 2.56
N LEU A 61 -10.22 -2.93 3.62
CA LEU A 61 -10.18 -2.24 4.91
C LEU A 61 -9.56 -0.85 4.79
N PHE A 62 -8.48 -0.71 4.01
CA PHE A 62 -7.90 0.59 3.66
C PHE A 62 -8.92 1.42 2.90
N ALA A 63 -9.56 0.84 1.87
CA ALA A 63 -10.62 1.49 1.12
C ALA A 63 -11.78 1.99 2.01
N TYR A 64 -12.13 1.21 3.03
CA TYR A 64 -13.13 1.56 4.05
C TYR A 64 -12.65 2.68 4.96
N PHE A 65 -11.44 2.55 5.53
CA PHE A 65 -10.86 3.53 6.46
C PHE A 65 -10.71 4.90 5.79
N ASP A 66 -10.21 4.89 4.57
CA ASP A 66 -10.03 6.05 3.73
C ASP A 66 -11.35 6.69 3.28
N CYS A 67 -12.35 5.87 2.93
CA CYS A 67 -13.69 6.36 2.63
C CYS A 67 -14.34 6.99 3.88
N PHE A 68 -14.07 6.44 5.06
CA PHE A 68 -14.53 6.98 6.34
C PHE A 68 -13.87 8.32 6.65
N LEU A 69 -12.57 8.48 6.35
CA LEU A 69 -11.87 9.75 6.50
C LEU A 69 -12.26 10.80 5.45
N GLY A 70 -12.91 10.41 4.36
CA GLY A 70 -13.42 11.34 3.33
C GLY A 70 -12.33 11.98 2.47
N MET A 71 -11.11 11.43 2.46
CA MET A 71 -9.91 12.13 1.98
C MET A 71 -9.36 11.71 0.61
N ILE A 72 -9.97 10.75 -0.12
CA ILE A 72 -9.16 9.91 -1.04
C ILE A 72 -9.70 9.75 -2.48
N PHE A 73 -8.75 9.71 -3.42
CA PHE A 73 -8.91 9.37 -4.84
C PHE A 73 -8.20 8.03 -5.11
N TYR A 74 -8.95 6.94 -5.25
CA TYR A 74 -8.36 5.67 -5.73
C TYR A 74 -7.97 5.79 -7.19
N ARG A 75 -6.83 5.21 -7.56
CA ARG A 75 -6.49 4.96 -8.95
C ARG A 75 -5.99 3.52 -9.12
N PHE A 76 -6.93 2.60 -9.27
CA PHE A 76 -6.61 1.25 -9.69
C PHE A 76 -6.07 1.30 -11.12
N LEU A 77 -5.02 0.53 -11.39
CA LEU A 77 -4.42 0.39 -12.71
C LEU A 77 -4.16 -1.10 -12.93
N SER A 78 -5.13 -1.80 -13.49
CA SER A 78 -4.92 -3.14 -14.05
C SER A 78 -4.62 -2.98 -15.54
N VAL A 79 -3.48 -3.51 -16.00
CA VAL A 79 -3.05 -3.42 -17.40
C VAL A 79 -3.18 -4.79 -18.05
N GLY A 80 -4.18 -4.94 -18.93
CA GLY A 80 -4.38 -6.17 -19.71
C GLY A 80 -3.43 -6.29 -20.89
N ASN A 81 -3.16 -7.53 -21.32
CA ASN A 81 -2.20 -7.95 -22.37
C ASN A 81 -2.30 -7.29 -23.76
N HIS A 82 -3.26 -6.39 -24.03
CA HIS A 82 -3.40 -5.71 -25.31
C HIS A 82 -3.71 -4.23 -25.09
N SER A 83 -2.65 -3.40 -25.11
CA SER A 83 -2.55 -1.98 -25.48
C SER A 83 -3.56 -0.93 -24.99
N HIS A 84 -4.72 -1.25 -24.41
CA HIS A 84 -5.82 -0.29 -24.26
C HIS A 84 -6.81 -0.55 -23.12
N ILE A 85 -6.45 -1.30 -22.08
CA ILE A 85 -7.26 -1.29 -20.85
C ILE A 85 -6.45 -0.66 -19.72
N LYS A 86 -6.51 0.68 -19.67
CA LYS A 86 -6.14 1.48 -18.50
C LYS A 86 -7.46 1.78 -17.77
N LEU A 87 -7.97 0.81 -17.00
CA LEU A 87 -9.14 1.08 -16.15
C LEU A 87 -8.68 1.94 -14.98
N SER A 88 -8.57 3.24 -15.18
CA SER A 88 -8.39 4.16 -14.07
C SER A 88 -9.75 4.51 -13.49
N PHE A 89 -10.11 3.84 -12.41
CA PHE A 89 -11.20 4.33 -11.56
C PHE A 89 -10.71 5.56 -10.80
N SER A 90 -11.60 6.49 -10.51
CA SER A 90 -11.32 7.67 -9.69
C SER A 90 -12.49 7.90 -8.75
N ASN A 91 -12.25 8.49 -7.58
CA ASN A 91 -13.30 8.77 -6.59
C ASN A 91 -14.11 7.53 -6.16
N VAL A 92 -13.47 6.37 -6.06
CA VAL A 92 -14.13 5.17 -5.55
C VAL A 92 -14.43 5.37 -4.06
N LYS A 93 -15.70 5.51 -3.70
CA LYS A 93 -16.15 5.68 -2.31
C LYS A 93 -16.96 4.49 -1.80
N ASP A 94 -17.23 3.53 -2.69
CA ASP A 94 -18.06 2.40 -2.36
C ASP A 94 -17.23 1.12 -2.36
N PRO A 95 -17.15 0.41 -1.22
CA PRO A 95 -16.48 -0.87 -1.11
C PRO A 95 -17.03 -1.92 -2.08
N GLN A 96 -18.31 -1.87 -2.46
CA GLN A 96 -18.85 -2.80 -3.45
C GLN A 96 -18.25 -2.56 -4.84
N THR A 97 -17.97 -1.31 -5.19
CA THR A 97 -17.22 -0.95 -6.40
C THR A 97 -15.82 -1.56 -6.37
N VAL A 98 -15.12 -1.51 -5.22
CA VAL A 98 -13.81 -2.16 -5.07
C VAL A 98 -13.94 -3.68 -5.26
N ASN A 99 -14.93 -4.33 -4.65
CA ASN A 99 -15.19 -5.76 -4.85
C ASN A 99 -15.46 -6.11 -6.32
N GLN A 100 -16.21 -5.27 -7.03
CA GLN A 100 -16.51 -5.46 -8.45
C GLN A 100 -15.25 -5.34 -9.30
N ILE A 101 -14.36 -4.39 -9.00
CA ILE A 101 -13.07 -4.22 -9.70
C ILE A 101 -12.25 -5.51 -9.58
N PHE A 102 -12.08 -6.03 -8.37
CA PHE A 102 -11.32 -7.26 -8.09
C PHE A 102 -12.09 -8.56 -8.35
N SER A 103 -13.32 -8.50 -8.87
CA SER A 103 -14.07 -9.71 -9.26
C SER A 103 -13.55 -10.32 -10.56
N ASN A 104 -12.85 -9.54 -11.37
CA ASN A 104 -12.19 -10.02 -12.58
C ASN A 104 -10.87 -10.70 -12.21
N PRO A 105 -10.52 -11.84 -12.83
CA PRO A 105 -9.27 -12.49 -12.54
C PRO A 105 -8.09 -11.63 -13.06
N PRO A 106 -6.99 -11.54 -12.29
CA PRO A 106 -5.80 -10.76 -12.62
C PRO A 106 -5.23 -11.10 -13.99
N ARG A 107 -4.68 -10.12 -14.72
CA ARG A 107 -4.06 -10.33 -16.04
C ARG A 107 -2.95 -9.32 -16.28
N GLY A 108 -1.97 -9.70 -17.10
CA GLY A 108 -0.94 -8.79 -17.58
C GLY A 108 0.31 -8.73 -16.72
N TYR A 109 1.09 -7.70 -17.04
CA TYR A 109 2.40 -7.33 -16.47
C TYR A 109 2.23 -6.31 -15.34
N THR A 110 3.29 -6.02 -14.58
CA THR A 110 3.32 -5.04 -13.46
C THR A 110 3.93 -3.71 -13.93
N PRO A 111 3.23 -2.84 -14.68
CA PRO A 111 3.79 -1.61 -15.24
C PRO A 111 3.84 -0.48 -14.20
N LEU A 112 4.42 -0.77 -13.04
CA LEU A 112 4.49 0.15 -11.91
C LEU A 112 5.23 1.45 -12.27
N VAL A 113 6.25 1.37 -13.14
CA VAL A 113 7.01 2.54 -13.63
C VAL A 113 6.09 3.57 -14.30
N SER A 114 5.29 3.15 -15.28
CA SER A 114 4.42 4.06 -16.02
C SER A 114 3.25 4.57 -15.17
N ALA A 115 2.77 3.73 -14.23
CA ALA A 115 1.77 4.10 -13.25
C ALA A 115 2.26 5.22 -12.32
N LEU A 116 3.44 5.06 -11.73
CA LEU A 116 4.01 6.05 -10.80
C LEU A 116 4.42 7.33 -11.51
N GLN A 117 4.97 7.26 -12.72
CA GLN A 117 5.21 8.46 -13.53
C GLN A 117 3.91 9.25 -13.73
N SER A 118 2.81 8.55 -14.05
CA SER A 118 1.49 9.19 -14.20
C SER A 118 0.99 9.82 -12.90
N ILE A 119 1.25 9.19 -11.75
CA ILE A 119 0.84 9.68 -10.42
C ILE A 119 1.67 10.91 -10.01
N PHE A 120 2.99 10.85 -10.16
CA PHE A 120 3.90 11.92 -9.74
C PHE A 120 3.83 13.18 -10.62
N GLN A 121 3.21 13.09 -11.80
CA GLN A 121 2.94 14.22 -12.68
C GLN A 121 1.60 14.94 -12.40
N LEU A 122 0.77 14.40 -11.50
CA LEU A 122 -0.52 15.00 -11.13
C LEU A 122 -0.31 16.39 -10.50
N PRO A 123 -1.24 17.34 -10.67
CA PRO A 123 -1.11 18.66 -10.05
C PRO A 123 -0.89 18.60 -8.54
N ALA A 124 -1.59 17.68 -7.84
CA ALA A 124 -1.51 17.53 -6.40
C ALA A 124 -0.12 17.10 -5.88
N THR A 125 0.74 16.51 -6.71
CA THR A 125 2.09 16.11 -6.32
C THR A 125 3.15 17.17 -6.66
N ARG A 126 2.79 18.26 -7.37
CA ARG A 126 3.75 19.28 -7.80
C ARG A 126 4.22 20.16 -6.64
N ARG A 127 5.44 20.68 -6.75
CA ARG A 127 5.97 21.69 -5.81
C ARG A 127 5.09 22.94 -5.81
N GLY A 128 4.95 23.55 -4.63
CA GLY A 128 4.13 24.75 -4.44
C GLY A 128 2.65 24.47 -4.18
N TYR A 129 2.23 23.20 -4.13
CA TYR A 129 0.95 22.84 -3.52
C TYR A 129 1.12 22.67 -2.00
N ASP A 130 0.17 23.22 -1.23
CA ASP A 130 0.21 23.15 0.24
C ASP A 130 -0.09 21.74 0.79
N LYS A 131 -0.68 20.88 -0.05
CA LYS A 131 -1.12 19.54 0.33
C LYS A 131 -0.04 18.51 0.05
N LYS A 132 0.22 17.66 1.04
CA LYS A 132 1.07 16.47 0.90
C LYS A 132 0.24 15.31 0.36
N VAL A 133 0.86 14.48 -0.47
CA VAL A 133 0.27 13.27 -1.06
C VAL A 133 0.91 12.05 -0.44
N LEU A 134 0.10 11.06 -0.07
CA LEU A 134 0.54 9.73 0.31
C LEU A 134 0.14 8.74 -0.80
N VAL A 135 1.12 8.07 -1.38
CA VAL A 135 0.90 7.07 -2.42
C VAL A 135 1.08 5.67 -1.82
N PHE A 136 0.01 4.89 -1.79
CA PHE A 136 0.06 3.47 -1.42
C PHE A 136 0.30 2.64 -2.67
N ILE A 137 1.26 1.71 -2.60
CA ILE A 137 1.60 0.79 -3.68
C ILE A 137 1.49 -0.62 -3.11
N ALA A 138 0.39 -1.30 -3.44
CA ALA A 138 0.22 -2.72 -3.16
C ALA A 138 0.77 -3.54 -4.32
N THR A 139 1.75 -4.41 -4.07
CA THR A 139 2.38 -5.25 -5.11
C THR A 139 2.78 -6.62 -4.57
N ASP A 140 2.67 -7.66 -5.40
CA ASP A 140 3.12 -9.03 -5.09
C ASP A 140 4.33 -9.46 -5.93
N GLY A 141 4.94 -8.53 -6.68
CA GLY A 141 6.05 -8.84 -7.57
C GLY A 141 6.90 -7.64 -7.93
N ALA A 142 7.98 -7.95 -8.66
CA ALA A 142 8.87 -6.95 -9.24
C ALA A 142 8.16 -6.16 -10.35
N PRO A 143 8.49 -4.87 -10.53
CA PRO A 143 7.98 -4.11 -11.64
C PRO A 143 8.45 -4.72 -12.96
N THR A 144 7.58 -4.70 -13.98
CA THR A 144 7.91 -5.17 -15.32
C THR A 144 7.54 -4.14 -16.39
N ASP A 145 8.24 -4.17 -17.52
CA ASP A 145 7.88 -3.39 -18.70
C ASP A 145 6.67 -3.98 -19.46
N ASP A 146 6.31 -3.37 -20.59
CA ASP A 146 5.21 -3.82 -21.47
C ASP A 146 5.49 -5.17 -22.17
N TYR A 147 6.69 -5.71 -22.01
CA TYR A 147 7.11 -7.01 -22.53
C TYR A 147 7.29 -8.06 -21.42
N GLY A 148 7.07 -7.68 -20.16
CA GLY A 148 7.22 -8.55 -18.98
C GLY A 148 8.66 -8.68 -18.46
N ASN A 149 9.60 -7.86 -18.93
CA ASN A 149 10.96 -7.84 -18.38
C ASN A 149 10.99 -7.05 -17.08
N ILE A 150 11.69 -7.57 -16.07
CA ILE A 150 11.87 -6.89 -14.78
C ILE A 150 12.61 -5.56 -14.98
N ASN A 151 12.10 -4.46 -14.43
CA ASN A 151 12.63 -3.10 -14.63
C ASN A 151 12.79 -2.29 -13.33
N VAL A 152 13.40 -2.90 -12.30
CA VAL A 152 13.66 -2.24 -11.00
C VAL A 152 14.48 -0.95 -11.14
N GLN A 153 15.42 -0.88 -12.07
CA GLN A 153 16.26 0.32 -12.30
C GLN A 153 15.43 1.53 -12.76
N ASP A 154 14.45 1.30 -13.64
CA ASP A 154 13.56 2.37 -14.09
C ASP A 154 12.62 2.82 -12.97
N LEU A 155 12.17 1.88 -12.13
CA LEU A 155 11.40 2.19 -10.93
C LEU A 155 12.22 3.05 -9.96
N GLU A 156 13.48 2.70 -9.73
CA GLU A 156 14.40 3.46 -8.90
C GLU A 156 14.58 4.89 -9.43
N HIS A 157 14.78 5.04 -10.75
CA HIS A 157 14.87 6.33 -11.40
C HIS A 157 13.61 7.17 -11.16
N VAL A 158 12.42 6.58 -11.30
CA VAL A 158 11.15 7.27 -11.03
C VAL A 158 11.05 7.71 -9.57
N MET A 159 11.47 6.87 -8.63
CA MET A 159 11.43 7.16 -7.19
C MET A 159 12.42 8.23 -6.74
N ASN A 160 13.60 8.31 -7.38
CA ASN A 160 14.66 9.27 -7.04
C ASN A 160 14.55 10.60 -7.82
N VAL A 161 14.15 10.55 -9.09
CA VAL A 161 14.24 11.69 -10.02
C VAL A 161 12.88 12.31 -10.31
N VAL A 162 11.85 11.49 -10.51
CA VAL A 162 10.52 11.97 -10.93
C VAL A 162 9.66 12.37 -9.73
N ARG A 163 9.73 11.59 -8.65
CA ARG A 163 8.99 11.83 -7.41
C ARG A 163 9.35 13.17 -6.79
N GLN A 164 8.34 13.93 -6.38
CA GLN A 164 8.54 15.18 -5.65
C GLN A 164 8.64 14.90 -4.14
N ILE A 165 9.86 14.75 -3.65
CA ILE A 165 10.15 14.29 -2.27
C ILE A 165 9.53 15.18 -1.18
N GLU A 166 9.42 16.49 -1.42
CA GLU A 166 8.88 17.47 -0.46
C GLU A 166 7.37 17.32 -0.23
N THR A 167 6.65 16.84 -1.26
CA THR A 167 5.18 16.76 -1.28
C THR A 167 4.68 15.33 -1.30
N THR A 168 5.52 14.34 -1.60
CA THR A 168 5.09 12.96 -1.89
C THR A 168 5.71 11.94 -0.94
N HIS A 169 4.86 11.22 -0.22
CA HIS A 169 5.20 10.07 0.60
C HIS A 169 4.77 8.81 -0.13
N VAL A 170 5.52 7.73 0.01
CA VAL A 170 5.25 6.46 -0.67
C VAL A 170 5.30 5.33 0.34
N MET A 171 4.24 4.55 0.38
CA MET A 171 4.13 3.34 1.20
C MET A 171 4.02 2.14 0.26
N PHE A 172 5.02 1.26 0.29
CA PHE A 172 4.92 -0.05 -0.35
C PHE A 172 4.30 -1.04 0.63
N LEU A 173 3.25 -1.70 0.18
CA LEU A 173 2.57 -2.78 0.87
C LEU A 173 2.86 -4.05 0.08
N ILE A 174 3.75 -4.90 0.60
CA ILE A 174 4.26 -6.06 -0.13
C ILE A 174 3.43 -7.31 0.20
N CYS A 175 3.09 -8.08 -0.83
CA CYS A 175 2.28 -9.30 -0.73
C CYS A 175 2.99 -10.54 -1.30
N THR A 176 4.30 -10.65 -1.13
CA THR A 176 5.08 -11.74 -1.72
C THR A 176 6.10 -12.31 -0.74
N ASP A 177 6.30 -13.62 -0.84
CA ASP A 177 7.37 -14.35 -0.13
C ASP A 177 8.66 -14.38 -0.96
N ASP A 178 8.67 -13.79 -2.17
CA ASP A 178 9.86 -13.68 -3.01
C ASP A 178 10.82 -12.62 -2.44
N SER A 179 11.87 -13.10 -1.78
CA SER A 179 12.90 -12.24 -1.18
C SER A 179 13.52 -11.27 -2.19
N THR A 180 13.67 -11.67 -3.45
CA THR A 180 14.27 -10.79 -4.47
C THR A 180 13.39 -9.57 -4.79
N CYS A 181 12.07 -9.71 -4.66
CA CYS A 181 11.11 -8.63 -4.80
C CYS A 181 11.09 -7.69 -3.57
N VAL A 182 11.55 -8.18 -2.43
CA VAL A 182 11.48 -7.51 -1.12
C VAL A 182 12.78 -6.77 -0.79
N ASP A 183 13.93 -7.31 -1.21
CA ASP A 183 15.26 -6.82 -0.80
C ASP A 183 15.51 -5.37 -1.23
N TYR A 184 15.25 -5.03 -2.50
CA TYR A 184 15.47 -3.65 -2.99
C TYR A 184 14.51 -2.65 -2.34
N LEU A 185 13.28 -3.06 -2.04
CA LEU A 185 12.31 -2.21 -1.33
C LEU A 185 12.78 -1.96 0.11
N ASN A 186 13.27 -2.98 0.79
CA ASN A 186 13.85 -2.85 2.13
C ASN A 186 15.10 -1.96 2.13
N GLU A 187 15.93 -2.00 1.09
CA GLU A 187 17.01 -1.03 0.92
C GLU A 187 16.45 0.39 0.82
N TRP A 188 15.44 0.61 -0.03
CA TRP A 188 14.83 1.92 -0.25
C TRP A 188 14.14 2.49 0.99
N LYS A 189 13.52 1.65 1.82
CA LYS A 189 12.99 2.05 3.14
C LYS A 189 14.05 2.79 3.97
N ASN A 190 15.31 2.37 3.87
CA ASN A 190 16.41 2.92 4.64
C ASN A 190 17.13 4.07 3.93
N THR A 191 17.16 4.08 2.59
CA THR A 191 17.95 5.04 1.81
C THR A 191 17.13 6.20 1.25
N MET A 192 15.82 6.03 1.04
CA MET A 192 14.95 7.05 0.44
C MET A 192 14.08 7.75 1.48
N ALA A 193 14.13 9.09 1.52
CA ALA A 193 13.24 9.84 2.39
C ALA A 193 11.77 9.68 1.97
N ASN A 194 10.87 9.73 2.95
CA ASN A 194 9.42 9.61 2.76
C ASN A 194 8.98 8.33 2.02
N VAL A 195 9.80 7.28 2.07
CA VAL A 195 9.44 5.91 1.64
C VAL A 195 9.39 5.00 2.86
N ASP A 196 8.36 4.16 2.96
CA ASP A 196 8.36 3.03 3.89
C ASP A 196 7.81 1.78 3.19
N VAL A 197 8.09 0.63 3.80
CA VAL A 197 7.73 -0.69 3.31
C VAL A 197 7.12 -1.46 4.48
N THR A 198 5.96 -2.05 4.22
CA THR A 198 5.26 -2.92 5.17
C THR A 198 5.00 -4.26 4.51
N ASP A 199 5.53 -5.34 5.10
CA ASP A 199 5.25 -6.71 4.69
C ASP A 199 3.90 -7.19 5.26
N ASP A 200 3.58 -8.48 5.13
CA ASP A 200 2.39 -9.03 5.78
C ASP A 200 2.48 -8.96 7.31
N TYR A 201 1.31 -9.00 7.96
CA TYR A 201 1.18 -8.92 9.42
C TYR A 201 2.10 -9.89 10.20
N ARG A 202 2.28 -11.13 9.74
CA ARG A 202 3.08 -12.11 10.47
C ARG A 202 4.55 -11.72 10.40
N THR A 203 5.03 -11.35 9.22
CA THR A 203 6.40 -10.89 9.01
C THR A 203 6.69 -9.64 9.84
N GLU A 204 5.78 -8.66 9.86
CA GLU A 204 5.93 -7.44 10.66
C GLU A 204 5.91 -7.71 12.16
N ARG A 205 5.02 -8.59 12.63
CA ARG A 205 4.99 -9.03 14.03
C ARG A 205 6.31 -9.70 14.42
N ASP A 206 6.82 -10.58 13.58
CA ASP A 206 8.06 -11.30 13.85
C ASP A 206 9.27 -10.34 13.85
N LYS A 207 9.29 -9.31 12.98
CA LYS A 207 10.28 -8.21 13.03
C LYS A 207 10.19 -7.42 14.33
N ALA A 208 8.98 -7.01 14.73
CA ALA A 208 8.75 -6.29 15.99
C ALA A 208 9.24 -7.12 17.19
N GLN A 209 8.96 -8.42 17.21
CA GLN A 209 9.43 -9.33 18.26
C GLN A 209 10.95 -9.50 18.27
N ARG A 210 11.60 -9.58 17.11
CA ARG A 210 13.07 -9.62 17.04
C ARG A 210 13.70 -8.34 17.57
N LYS A 211 13.06 -7.18 17.32
CA LYS A 211 13.57 -5.87 17.74
C LYS A 211 13.32 -5.57 19.22
N TYR A 212 12.11 -5.84 19.71
CA TYR A 212 11.65 -5.43 21.05
C TYR A 212 11.53 -6.59 22.04
N GLY A 213 11.78 -7.83 21.60
CA GLY A 213 11.73 -9.06 22.41
C GLY A 213 10.57 -9.98 22.03
N LEU A 214 10.74 -11.29 22.25
CA LEU A 214 9.78 -12.33 21.82
C LEU A 214 8.35 -12.15 22.34
N ASN A 215 8.19 -11.44 23.47
CA ASN A 215 6.89 -11.16 24.09
C ASN A 215 6.37 -9.75 23.80
N ALA A 216 7.03 -8.99 22.92
CA ALA A 216 6.58 -7.66 22.56
C ALA A 216 5.17 -7.75 21.93
N PRO A 217 4.19 -6.99 22.44
CA PRO A 217 2.87 -6.95 21.84
C PRO A 217 2.97 -6.27 20.48
N PHE A 218 2.40 -6.91 19.46
CA PHE A 218 2.20 -6.32 18.15
C PHE A 218 0.87 -6.84 17.62
N SER A 219 -0.13 -5.97 17.63
CA SER A 219 -1.51 -6.26 17.28
C SER A 219 -1.78 -5.94 15.81
N ILE A 220 -2.95 -6.38 15.33
CA ILE A 220 -3.43 -5.98 14.00
C ILE A 220 -3.61 -4.46 13.91
N GLY A 221 -3.95 -3.80 15.02
CA GLY A 221 -4.04 -2.33 15.08
C GLY A 221 -2.70 -1.66 14.83
N ASP A 222 -1.63 -2.15 15.48
CA ASP A 222 -0.26 -1.64 15.30
C ASP A 222 0.20 -1.80 13.85
N TYR A 223 -0.11 -2.95 13.25
CA TYR A 223 0.13 -3.22 11.85
C TYR A 223 -0.60 -2.26 10.90
N ILE A 224 -1.89 -2.04 11.13
CA ILE A 224 -2.69 -1.09 10.32
C ILE A 224 -2.12 0.33 10.43
N VAL A 225 -1.79 0.78 11.64
CA VAL A 225 -1.19 2.10 11.86
C VAL A 225 0.14 2.20 11.12
N LYS A 226 1.03 1.23 11.28
CA LYS A 226 2.29 1.18 10.53
C LYS A 226 2.06 1.28 9.02
N ALA A 227 1.19 0.43 8.50
CA ALA A 227 0.86 0.37 7.08
C ALA A 227 0.23 1.68 6.57
N LEU A 228 -0.47 2.47 7.39
CA LEU A 228 -1.08 3.73 6.99
C LEU A 228 -0.12 4.92 7.07
N VAL A 229 0.70 5.01 8.11
CA VAL A 229 1.44 6.24 8.41
C VAL A 229 2.96 6.07 8.46
N GLY A 230 3.50 4.86 8.25
CA GLY A 230 4.94 4.61 8.36
C GLY A 230 5.78 5.44 7.39
N ALA A 231 5.26 5.77 6.22
CA ALA A 231 5.95 6.66 5.28
C ALA A 231 6.02 8.12 5.77
N ILE A 232 5.07 8.52 6.63
CA ILE A 232 4.91 9.88 7.18
C ILE A 232 5.68 10.04 8.49
N ASP A 233 5.60 9.07 9.41
CA ASP A 233 6.23 9.11 10.72
C ASP A 233 7.49 8.22 10.78
N PRO A 234 8.70 8.82 10.83
CA PRO A 234 9.95 8.07 10.94
C PRO A 234 10.04 7.15 12.16
N ASN A 235 9.32 7.43 13.25
CA ASN A 235 9.34 6.59 14.45
C ASN A 235 8.66 5.24 14.19
N LEU A 236 7.65 5.22 13.32
CA LEU A 236 6.92 4.02 12.93
C LEU A 236 7.62 3.21 11.84
N LYS A 237 8.52 3.84 11.07
CA LYS A 237 9.44 3.12 10.15
C LYS A 237 10.33 2.13 10.87
N ALA A 238 10.70 2.46 12.11
CA ALA A 238 11.67 1.70 12.87
C ALA A 238 11.12 0.36 13.40
N ILE A 239 9.80 0.15 13.40
CA ILE A 239 9.20 -1.17 13.66
C ILE A 239 9.49 -2.09 12.47
#